data_AF-A0A359HJX0-F1
#
_entry.id   AF-A0A359HJX0-F1
#
_cell.length_a   1.000
_cell.length_b   1.000
_cell.length_c   1.000
_cell.angle_alpha   90.00
_cell.angle_beta   90.00
_cell.angle_gamma   90.00
#
_symmetry.space_group_name_H-M   'P 1'
#
loop_
_entity.id
_entity.type
_entity.pdbx_description
1 polymer ?
#
loop_
_entity_poly.entity_id
_entity_poly.type
_entity_poly.pdbx_seq_one_letter_code
_entity_poly.pdbx_strand_id
1 'polypeptide(L)'
;MSTPREKNSILRQVAASLGWTRHSYYLLSGFILLCGLIVYAWWPLAEEALAYIDWSGPWWRYFDWLLVGIWLVMSLLIMSGADLRKDAWIVAVGLVGGLVIESWGTQTEIWWYYTAERPPLWIIPAWPIASLSIDRLVRLLRRWLPGEDLLQNTQRVPRKNKENSANSAVSAVNKILYWIVFLAFYALMFSFVWPTLDKSFTILALILVALLILTPTDYRLALLTFAAGSALGYFLELWGTTRECWTYYTLATPPVFAVFAHGMAALAFWRTMLLLQGMIRWGIRNSEIRQP
;
A
#
# COMPACT_ATOMS: atom_id res chain seq x y z
N MET A 1 -12.09 -46.02 21.56
CA MET A 1 -12.06 -45.56 20.15
C MET A 1 -11.50 -44.15 20.13
N SER A 2 -10.20 -44.03 19.82
CA SER A 2 -9.55 -42.74 19.60
C SER A 2 -9.97 -42.20 18.23
N THR A 3 -10.54 -41.01 18.21
CA THR A 3 -10.82 -40.27 16.97
C THR A 3 -9.53 -40.09 16.17
N PRO A 4 -9.51 -40.32 14.85
CA PRO A 4 -8.32 -40.08 14.06
C PRO A 4 -7.99 -38.59 14.11
N ARG A 5 -6.76 -38.27 14.52
CA ARG A 5 -6.20 -36.92 14.44
C ARG A 5 -6.11 -36.57 12.95
N GLU A 6 -7.06 -35.79 12.42
CA GLU A 6 -6.98 -35.27 11.06
C GLU A 6 -5.60 -34.62 10.90
N LYS A 7 -4.76 -35.17 10.03
CA LYS A 7 -3.53 -34.51 9.61
C LYS A 7 -3.97 -33.24 8.89
N ASN A 8 -3.98 -32.11 9.59
CA ASN A 8 -4.17 -30.81 8.98
C ASN A 8 -3.14 -30.65 7.87
N SER A 9 -3.58 -30.77 6.62
CA SER A 9 -2.76 -30.54 5.43
C SER A 9 -2.02 -29.22 5.60
N ILE A 10 -0.73 -29.20 5.24
CA ILE A 10 0.11 -27.98 5.26
C ILE A 10 -0.63 -26.82 4.58
N LEU A 11 -1.42 -27.10 3.53
CA LEU A 11 -2.26 -26.13 2.84
C LEU A 11 -3.34 -25.51 3.74
N ARG A 12 -3.98 -26.29 4.62
CA ARG A 12 -4.95 -25.76 5.59
C ARG A 12 -4.28 -24.89 6.65
N GLN A 13 -3.06 -25.22 7.06
CA GLN A 13 -2.30 -24.41 8.03
C GLN A 13 -1.84 -23.09 7.42
N VAL A 14 -1.37 -23.10 6.16
CA VAL A 14 -1.01 -21.90 5.40
C VAL A 14 -2.24 -21.05 5.09
N ALA A 15 -3.37 -21.65 4.70
CA ALA A 15 -4.62 -20.91 4.47
C ALA A 15 -5.15 -20.27 5.77
N ALA A 16 -5.01 -20.96 6.91
CA ALA A 16 -5.40 -20.43 8.22
C ALA A 16 -4.49 -19.27 8.66
N SER A 17 -3.17 -19.34 8.43
CA SER A 17 -2.23 -18.27 8.79
C SER A 17 -2.42 -17.01 7.92
N LEU A 18 -2.78 -17.19 6.65
CA LEU A 18 -3.13 -16.10 5.71
C LEU A 18 -4.55 -15.54 5.94
N GLY A 19 -5.38 -16.20 6.74
CA GLY A 19 -6.74 -15.77 7.06
C GLY A 19 -7.67 -15.79 5.85
N TRP A 20 -7.63 -16.87 5.07
CA TRP A 20 -8.45 -17.00 3.85
C TRP A 20 -9.95 -16.93 4.16
N THR A 21 -10.69 -16.07 3.45
CA THR A 21 -12.13 -15.85 3.65
C THR A 21 -12.95 -16.27 2.43
N ARG A 22 -14.29 -16.27 2.53
CA ARG A 22 -15.17 -16.44 1.35
C ARG A 22 -14.91 -15.36 0.30
N HIS A 23 -14.62 -14.13 0.72
CA HIS A 23 -14.27 -13.04 -0.20
C HIS A 23 -12.94 -13.28 -0.91
N SER A 24 -11.96 -13.94 -0.26
CA SER A 24 -10.71 -14.33 -0.90
C SER A 24 -10.96 -15.24 -2.12
N TYR A 25 -11.91 -16.18 -2.03
CA TYR A 25 -12.29 -17.02 -3.15
C TYR A 25 -12.99 -16.25 -4.28
N TYR A 26 -13.85 -15.28 -3.96
CA TYR A 26 -14.46 -14.42 -4.98
C TYR A 26 -13.41 -13.58 -5.72
N LEU A 27 -12.46 -12.99 -4.98
CA LEU A 27 -11.37 -12.24 -5.58
C LEU A 27 -10.46 -13.13 -6.43
N LEU A 28 -10.11 -14.33 -5.97
CA LEU A 28 -9.32 -15.28 -6.75
C LEU A 28 -10.04 -15.72 -8.02
N SER A 29 -11.34 -16.02 -7.92
CA SER A 29 -12.13 -16.43 -9.09
C SER A 29 -12.24 -15.31 -10.11
N GLY A 30 -12.50 -14.07 -9.66
CA GLY A 30 -12.51 -12.89 -10.52
C GLY A 30 -11.15 -12.60 -11.13
N PHE A 31 -10.07 -12.76 -10.38
CA PHE A 31 -8.70 -12.62 -10.87
C PHE A 31 -8.36 -13.63 -11.97
N ILE A 32 -8.65 -14.92 -11.76
CA ILE A 32 -8.43 -15.96 -12.76
C ILE A 32 -9.25 -15.69 -14.02
N LEU A 33 -10.52 -15.30 -13.86
CA LEU A 33 -11.38 -14.93 -14.97
C LEU A 33 -10.79 -13.74 -15.75
N LEU A 34 -10.33 -12.70 -15.05
CA LEU A 34 -9.72 -11.52 -15.66
C LEU A 34 -8.42 -11.88 -16.40
N CYS A 35 -7.55 -12.69 -15.81
CA CYS A 35 -6.35 -13.20 -16.48
C CYS A 35 -6.72 -13.96 -17.76
N GLY A 36 -7.72 -14.84 -17.70
CA GLY A 36 -8.23 -15.56 -18.88
C GLY A 36 -8.76 -14.62 -19.96
N LEU A 37 -9.51 -13.58 -19.57
CA LEU A 37 -10.02 -12.57 -20.50
C LEU A 37 -8.89 -11.73 -21.14
N ILE A 38 -7.87 -11.35 -20.37
CA ILE A 38 -6.71 -10.62 -20.89
C ILE A 38 -5.96 -11.50 -21.88
N VAL A 39 -5.63 -12.75 -21.51
CA VAL A 39 -4.95 -13.68 -22.41
C VAL A 39 -5.76 -13.88 -23.68
N TYR A 40 -7.07 -14.07 -23.58
CA TYR A 40 -7.94 -14.24 -24.74
C TYR A 40 -7.97 -12.99 -25.64
N ALA A 41 -8.18 -11.81 -25.06
CA ALA A 41 -8.31 -10.56 -25.82
C ALA A 41 -6.99 -10.14 -26.48
N TRP A 42 -5.86 -10.37 -25.81
CA TRP A 42 -4.54 -9.94 -26.24
C TRP A 42 -3.71 -11.08 -26.87
N TRP A 43 -4.31 -12.25 -27.09
CA TRP A 43 -3.62 -13.41 -27.69
C TRP A 43 -2.92 -13.07 -29.02
N PRO A 44 -3.54 -12.35 -29.98
CA PRO A 44 -2.89 -12.04 -31.24
C PRO A 44 -1.61 -11.21 -31.06
N LEU A 45 -1.66 -10.21 -30.16
CA LEU A 45 -0.48 -9.41 -29.83
C LEU A 45 0.59 -10.25 -29.12
N ALA A 46 0.17 -11.18 -28.27
CA ALA A 46 1.08 -12.09 -27.60
C ALA A 46 1.79 -13.01 -28.61
N GLU A 47 1.11 -13.53 -29.64
CA GLU A 47 1.74 -14.34 -30.69
C GLU A 47 2.86 -13.57 -31.40
N GLU A 48 2.61 -12.31 -31.77
CA GLU A 48 3.62 -11.44 -32.38
C GLU A 48 4.81 -11.21 -31.43
N ALA A 49 4.54 -10.89 -30.16
CA ALA A 49 5.58 -10.69 -29.15
C ALA A 49 6.42 -11.95 -28.91
N LEU A 50 5.78 -13.12 -28.83
CA LEU A 50 6.42 -14.42 -28.59
C LEU A 50 7.23 -14.90 -29.81
N ALA A 51 6.92 -14.44 -31.01
CA ALA A 51 7.67 -14.76 -32.23
C ALA A 51 9.08 -14.13 -32.24
N TYR A 52 9.29 -13.03 -31.50
CA TYR A 52 10.62 -12.41 -31.34
C TYR A 52 11.53 -13.14 -30.35
N ILE A 53 11.00 -14.10 -29.58
CA ILE A 53 11.77 -14.83 -28.58
C ILE A 53 12.49 -16.00 -29.24
N ASP A 54 13.82 -16.04 -29.09
CA ASP A 54 14.59 -17.25 -29.38
C ASP A 54 14.34 -18.30 -28.29
N TRP A 55 13.43 -19.23 -28.57
CA TRP A 55 13.07 -20.32 -27.67
C TRP A 55 14.16 -21.39 -27.52
N SER A 56 15.14 -21.43 -28.43
CA SER A 56 16.29 -22.35 -28.34
C SER A 56 17.40 -21.82 -27.43
N GLY A 57 17.40 -20.51 -27.19
CA GLY A 57 18.34 -19.81 -26.34
C GLY A 57 17.84 -19.56 -24.91
N PRO A 58 18.44 -18.60 -24.18
CA PRO A 58 18.06 -18.26 -22.81
C PRO A 58 16.78 -17.41 -22.76
N TRP A 59 15.65 -17.99 -23.20
CA TRP A 59 14.34 -17.36 -23.29
C TRP A 59 13.86 -16.71 -21.98
N TRP A 60 14.32 -17.22 -20.83
CA TRP A 60 13.99 -16.66 -19.52
C TRP A 60 14.50 -15.22 -19.33
N ARG A 61 15.45 -14.75 -20.14
CA ARG A 61 15.92 -13.35 -20.10
C ARG A 61 14.92 -12.36 -20.67
N TYR A 62 13.99 -12.83 -21.51
CA TYR A 62 12.93 -12.00 -22.08
C TYR A 62 11.76 -11.79 -21.09
N PHE A 63 11.71 -12.57 -20.01
CA PHE A 63 10.71 -12.43 -18.97
C PHE A 63 11.10 -11.34 -17.96
N ASP A 64 10.16 -10.46 -17.67
CA ASP A 64 10.30 -9.49 -16.58
C ASP A 64 10.00 -10.15 -15.22
N TRP A 65 11.01 -10.83 -14.66
CA TRP A 65 10.91 -11.51 -13.37
C TRP A 65 10.55 -10.57 -12.21
N LEU A 66 10.95 -9.30 -12.29
CA LEU A 66 10.63 -8.32 -11.26
C LEU A 66 9.12 -8.01 -11.29
N LEU A 67 8.57 -7.76 -12.48
CA LEU A 67 7.13 -7.54 -12.64
C LEU A 67 6.32 -8.75 -12.16
N VAL A 68 6.71 -9.95 -12.58
CA VAL A 68 6.05 -11.21 -12.19
C VAL A 68 6.09 -11.38 -10.67
N GLY A 69 7.24 -11.12 -10.04
CA GLY A 69 7.39 -11.21 -8.59
C GLY A 69 6.50 -10.21 -7.84
N ILE A 70 6.47 -8.95 -8.28
CA ILE A 70 5.62 -7.90 -7.71
C ILE A 70 4.14 -8.31 -7.82
N TRP A 71 3.69 -8.69 -9.02
CA TRP A 71 2.31 -9.11 -9.26
C TRP A 71 1.91 -10.32 -8.42
N LEU A 72 2.78 -11.33 -8.34
CA LEU A 72 2.54 -12.52 -7.54
C LEU A 72 2.36 -12.16 -6.06
N VAL A 73 3.29 -11.38 -5.50
CA VAL A 73 3.24 -10.97 -4.08
C VAL A 73 2.01 -10.14 -3.80
N MET A 74 1.71 -9.12 -4.61
CA MET A 74 0.54 -8.27 -4.44
C MET A 74 -0.77 -9.06 -4.56
N SER A 75 -0.86 -9.99 -5.52
CA SER A 75 -2.04 -10.85 -5.67
C SER A 75 -2.29 -11.71 -4.43
N LEU A 76 -1.24 -12.34 -3.89
CA LEU A 76 -1.33 -13.13 -2.66
C LEU A 76 -1.70 -12.28 -1.45
N LEU A 77 -1.13 -11.06 -1.35
CA LEU A 77 -1.44 -10.13 -0.28
C LEU A 77 -2.91 -9.71 -0.31
N ILE A 78 -3.43 -9.25 -1.45
CA ILE A 78 -4.81 -8.76 -1.57
C ILE A 78 -5.83 -9.86 -1.21
N MET A 79 -5.54 -11.11 -1.58
CA MET A 79 -6.37 -12.26 -1.24
C MET A 79 -6.32 -12.60 0.26
N SER A 80 -5.21 -12.31 0.95
CA SER A 80 -5.08 -12.56 2.38
C SER A 80 -6.07 -11.69 3.19
N GLY A 81 -6.85 -12.32 4.07
CA GLY A 81 -7.79 -11.60 4.95
C GLY A 81 -8.80 -10.68 4.24
N ALA A 82 -9.24 -11.03 3.02
CA ALA A 82 -10.08 -10.17 2.20
C ALA A 82 -11.45 -9.84 2.81
N ASP A 83 -11.87 -8.58 2.68
CA ASP A 83 -13.11 -8.04 3.24
C ASP A 83 -13.66 -6.95 2.28
N LEU A 84 -14.51 -7.36 1.33
CA LEU A 84 -14.99 -6.50 0.24
C LEU A 84 -15.57 -5.16 0.71
N ARG A 85 -16.21 -5.12 1.88
CA ARG A 85 -16.79 -3.87 2.41
C ARG A 85 -15.72 -2.87 2.82
N LYS A 86 -14.65 -3.34 3.46
CA LYS A 86 -13.52 -2.47 3.83
C LYS A 86 -12.65 -2.16 2.64
N ASP A 87 -12.45 -3.16 1.78
CA ASP A 87 -11.63 -3.07 0.58
C ASP A 87 -12.21 -2.05 -0.40
N ALA A 88 -13.53 -1.95 -0.54
CA ALA A 88 -14.17 -0.93 -1.36
C ALA A 88 -13.76 0.50 -0.97
N TRP A 89 -13.63 0.78 0.33
CA TRP A 89 -13.16 2.09 0.81
C TRP A 89 -11.68 2.30 0.52
N ILE A 90 -10.85 1.27 0.68
CA ILE A 90 -9.42 1.34 0.34
C ILE A 90 -9.24 1.59 -1.16
N VAL A 91 -10.03 0.90 -2.00
CA VAL A 91 -10.04 1.10 -3.45
C VAL A 91 -10.46 2.52 -3.80
N ALA A 92 -11.55 3.03 -3.23
CA ALA A 92 -12.02 4.38 -3.50
C ALA A 92 -10.99 5.46 -3.11
N VAL A 93 -10.42 5.35 -1.91
CA VAL A 93 -9.37 6.27 -1.46
C VAL A 93 -8.11 6.14 -2.31
N GLY A 94 -7.72 4.91 -2.68
CA GLY A 94 -6.57 4.66 -3.55
C GLY A 94 -6.76 5.24 -4.96
N LEU A 95 -7.96 5.14 -5.54
CA LEU A 95 -8.27 5.72 -6.85
C LEU A 95 -8.17 7.25 -6.82
N VAL A 96 -8.87 7.89 -5.89
CA VAL A 96 -8.90 9.36 -5.79
C VAL A 96 -7.53 9.91 -5.38
N GLY A 97 -6.89 9.27 -4.39
CA GLY A 97 -5.56 9.64 -3.93
C GLY A 97 -4.49 9.45 -5.00
N GLY A 98 -4.54 8.34 -5.74
CA GLY A 98 -3.67 8.09 -6.89
C GLY A 98 -3.84 9.15 -7.97
N LEU A 99 -5.09 9.47 -8.35
CA LEU A 99 -5.37 10.56 -9.28
C LEU A 99 -4.76 11.90 -8.82
N VAL A 100 -4.89 12.25 -7.53
CA VAL A 100 -4.31 13.49 -6.98
C VAL A 100 -2.78 13.48 -7.05
N ILE A 101 -2.13 12.36 -6.71
CA ILE A 101 -0.67 12.24 -6.72
C ILE A 101 -0.14 12.30 -8.16
N GLU A 102 -0.73 11.53 -9.08
CA GLU A 102 -0.34 11.56 -10.49
C GLU A 102 -0.59 12.94 -11.12
N SER A 103 -1.70 13.60 -10.75
CA SER A 103 -1.97 14.96 -11.20
C SER A 103 -0.92 15.93 -10.67
N TRP A 104 -0.51 15.80 -9.40
CA TRP A 104 0.55 16.64 -8.86
C TRP A 104 1.86 16.44 -9.62
N GLY A 105 2.36 15.21 -9.73
CA GLY A 105 3.71 15.01 -10.25
C GLY A 105 3.86 15.27 -11.73
N THR A 106 2.87 14.85 -12.53
CA THR A 106 2.93 15.02 -13.98
C THR A 106 2.65 16.47 -14.42
N GLN A 107 1.80 17.21 -13.69
CA GLN A 107 1.53 18.62 -14.00
C GLN A 107 2.66 19.54 -13.54
N THR A 108 3.41 19.15 -12.51
CA THR A 108 4.61 19.90 -12.06
C THR A 108 5.89 19.42 -12.73
N GLU A 109 5.81 18.41 -13.61
CA GLU A 109 6.92 17.86 -14.39
C GLU A 109 8.05 17.26 -13.53
N ILE A 110 7.77 16.88 -12.28
CA ILE A 110 8.73 16.15 -11.45
C ILE A 110 8.90 14.70 -11.89
N TRP A 111 7.90 14.12 -12.56
CA TRP A 111 8.03 12.88 -13.34
C TRP A 111 7.13 12.91 -14.57
N TRP A 112 7.46 12.07 -15.55
CA TRP A 112 6.66 11.85 -16.76
C TRP A 112 6.60 10.36 -17.09
N TYR A 113 5.53 9.96 -17.76
CA TYR A 113 5.34 8.61 -18.27
C TYR A 113 5.67 8.55 -19.76
N TYR A 114 5.97 7.36 -20.27
CA TYR A 114 6.19 7.13 -21.71
C TYR A 114 4.98 7.51 -22.57
N THR A 115 3.76 7.56 -21.99
CA THR A 115 2.53 7.97 -22.68
C THR A 115 2.39 9.49 -22.83
N ALA A 116 3.23 10.28 -22.14
CA ALA A 116 3.16 11.75 -22.07
C ALA A 116 1.83 12.33 -21.53
N GLU A 117 0.91 11.50 -21.03
CA GLU A 117 -0.37 11.92 -20.43
C GLU A 117 -0.18 12.59 -19.05
N ARG A 118 -1.07 13.53 -18.70
CA ARG A 118 -1.00 14.30 -17.43
C ARG A 118 -2.40 14.55 -16.83
N PRO A 119 -2.87 13.78 -15.83
CA PRO A 119 -2.31 12.53 -15.35
C PRO A 119 -2.58 11.36 -16.32
N PRO A 120 -1.72 10.33 -16.37
CA PRO A 120 -2.00 9.12 -17.14
C PRO A 120 -3.12 8.32 -16.48
N LEU A 121 -4.20 8.09 -17.20
CA LEU A 121 -5.35 7.37 -16.62
C LEU A 121 -5.07 5.87 -16.45
N TRP A 122 -4.15 5.32 -17.26
CA TRP A 122 -3.83 3.90 -17.28
C TRP A 122 -3.15 3.40 -15.99
N ILE A 123 -2.42 4.25 -15.27
CA ILE A 123 -1.72 3.87 -14.02
C ILE A 123 -2.61 4.05 -12.79
N ILE A 124 -3.69 4.85 -12.86
CA ILE A 124 -4.59 5.12 -11.73
C ILE A 124 -5.13 3.81 -11.09
N PRO A 125 -5.54 2.78 -11.86
CA PRO A 125 -5.97 1.50 -11.29
C PRO A 125 -4.90 0.76 -10.47
N ALA A 126 -3.60 1.05 -10.66
CA ALA A 126 -2.53 0.43 -9.88
C ALA A 126 -2.51 0.92 -8.42
N TRP A 127 -2.94 2.16 -8.16
CA TRP A 127 -2.96 2.75 -6.82
C TRP A 127 -3.86 1.99 -5.82
N PRO A 128 -5.09 1.58 -6.16
CA PRO A 128 -5.89 0.66 -5.36
C PRO A 128 -5.22 -0.67 -5.04
N ILE A 129 -4.55 -1.28 -6.03
CA ILE A 129 -3.88 -2.58 -5.86
C ILE A 129 -2.71 -2.43 -4.88
N ALA A 130 -1.91 -1.37 -5.01
CA ALA A 130 -0.86 -1.03 -4.06
C ALA A 130 -1.42 -0.74 -2.66
N SER A 131 -2.49 0.05 -2.57
CA SER A 131 -3.13 0.42 -1.30
C SER A 131 -3.66 -0.79 -0.53
N LEU A 132 -4.33 -1.72 -1.23
CA LEU A 132 -4.79 -2.98 -0.65
C LEU A 132 -3.58 -3.82 -0.21
N SER A 133 -2.58 -3.99 -1.06
CA SER A 133 -1.38 -4.77 -0.74
C SER A 133 -0.67 -4.24 0.51
N ILE A 134 -0.56 -2.91 0.65
CA ILE A 134 0.05 -2.26 1.82
C ILE A 134 -0.82 -2.46 3.06
N ASP A 135 -2.15 -2.28 3.00
CA ASP A 135 -3.03 -2.58 4.14
C ASP A 135 -2.86 -4.02 4.63
N ARG A 136 -2.75 -4.98 3.71
CA ARG A 136 -2.53 -6.39 4.03
C ARG A 136 -1.15 -6.65 4.63
N LEU A 137 -0.12 -6.05 4.05
CA LEU A 137 1.24 -6.12 4.58
C LEU A 137 1.30 -5.54 6.00
N VAL A 138 0.67 -4.39 6.26
CA VAL A 138 0.60 -3.79 7.60
C VAL A 138 -0.15 -4.70 8.59
N ARG A 139 -1.26 -5.32 8.18
CA ARG A 139 -2.00 -6.28 9.03
C ARG A 139 -1.16 -7.51 9.35
N LEU A 140 -0.41 -8.02 8.39
CA LEU A 140 0.54 -9.11 8.61
C LEU A 140 1.64 -8.64 9.57
N LEU A 141 2.32 -7.53 9.29
CA LEU A 141 3.35 -6.99 10.18
C LEU A 141 2.85 -6.80 11.61
N ARG A 142 1.61 -6.34 11.83
CA ARG A 142 1.01 -6.23 13.18
C ARG A 142 0.81 -7.57 13.88
N ARG A 143 0.56 -8.66 13.14
CA ARG A 143 0.44 -10.00 13.73
C ARG A 143 1.80 -10.56 14.14
N TRP A 144 2.86 -10.23 13.38
CA TRP A 144 4.20 -10.80 13.55
C TRP A 144 5.10 -9.95 14.46
N LEU A 145 4.96 -8.62 14.43
CA LEU A 145 5.61 -7.72 15.37
C LEU A 145 4.77 -7.64 16.65
N PRO A 146 5.24 -8.21 17.77
CA PRO A 146 4.52 -8.09 19.03
C PRO A 146 4.38 -6.61 19.36
N GLY A 147 3.14 -6.17 19.53
CA GLY A 147 2.89 -4.93 20.25
C GLY A 147 1.43 -4.72 20.50
N GLU A 148 1.18 -4.15 21.68
CA GLU A 148 -0.01 -3.58 22.31
C GLU A 148 -1.41 -4.17 22.01
N ASP A 149 -1.78 -4.49 20.77
CA ASP A 149 -3.12 -4.97 20.41
C ASP A 149 -3.43 -6.40 20.88
N LEU A 150 -2.42 -7.29 20.93
CA LEU A 150 -2.60 -8.68 21.37
C LEU A 150 -2.69 -8.82 22.90
N LEU A 151 -2.30 -7.80 23.67
CA LEU A 151 -2.36 -7.82 25.13
C LEU A 151 -3.67 -7.27 25.69
N GLN A 152 -4.42 -6.45 24.94
CA GLN A 152 -5.70 -5.92 25.41
C GLN A 152 -6.83 -6.96 25.40
N ASN A 153 -6.76 -7.99 24.54
CA ASN A 153 -7.85 -8.96 24.40
C ASN A 153 -7.68 -10.24 25.24
N THR A 154 -6.57 -10.42 25.96
CA THR A 154 -6.27 -11.71 26.62
C THR A 154 -6.27 -11.68 28.16
N GLN A 155 -6.18 -10.53 28.84
CA GLN A 155 -6.19 -10.52 30.31
C GLN A 155 -6.78 -9.22 30.89
N ARG A 156 -8.04 -9.29 31.36
CA ARG A 156 -8.50 -8.47 32.50
C ARG A 156 -7.82 -8.98 33.77
N VAL A 157 -6.50 -8.80 33.91
CA VAL A 157 -5.78 -9.07 35.16
C VAL A 157 -5.04 -7.80 35.57
N PRO A 158 -5.29 -7.26 36.78
CA PRO A 158 -4.67 -6.02 37.21
C PRO A 158 -3.24 -6.30 37.71
N ARG A 159 -2.23 -6.17 36.84
CA ARG A 159 -0.81 -6.20 37.25
C ARG A 159 -0.18 -4.81 37.14
N LYS A 160 -0.63 -3.91 38.02
CA LYS A 160 -0.12 -2.53 38.18
C LYS A 160 1.36 -2.56 38.62
N ASN A 161 2.28 -2.16 37.74
CA ASN A 161 3.41 -1.22 38.00
C ASN A 161 4.64 -1.46 37.11
N LYS A 162 5.03 -2.71 36.79
CA LYS A 162 6.17 -2.97 35.86
C LYS A 162 5.77 -2.90 34.38
N GLU A 163 4.55 -3.32 34.06
CA GLU A 163 4.01 -3.33 32.70
C GLU A 163 3.79 -1.91 32.16
N ASN A 164 3.37 -0.98 33.03
CA ASN A 164 3.15 0.42 32.67
C ASN A 164 4.45 1.17 32.29
N SER A 165 5.60 0.79 32.85
CA SER A 165 6.89 1.44 32.56
C SER A 165 7.46 0.97 31.21
N ALA A 166 7.40 -0.33 30.93
CA ALA A 166 7.84 -0.89 29.65
C ALA A 166 6.96 -0.38 28.48
N ASN A 167 5.65 -0.30 28.67
CA ASN A 167 4.72 0.22 27.66
C ASN A 167 4.94 1.73 27.41
N SER A 168 5.28 2.49 28.45
CA SER A 168 5.66 3.91 28.33
C SER A 168 6.94 4.10 27.51
N ALA A 169 7.96 3.26 27.73
CA ALA A 169 9.24 3.34 27.02
C ALA A 169 9.09 3.02 25.52
N VAL A 170 8.35 1.96 25.15
CA VAL A 170 8.11 1.61 23.74
C VAL A 170 7.31 2.70 23.02
N SER A 171 6.31 3.27 23.68
CA SER A 171 5.54 4.40 23.16
C SER A 171 6.43 5.63 22.92
N ALA A 172 7.34 5.94 23.86
CA ALA A 172 8.30 7.02 23.70
C ALA A 172 9.27 6.79 22.53
N VAL A 173 9.78 5.57 22.35
CA VAL A 173 10.65 5.22 21.22
C VAL A 173 9.90 5.39 19.89
N ASN A 174 8.67 4.88 19.76
CA ASN A 174 7.86 5.07 18.55
C ASN A 174 7.61 6.54 18.24
N LYS A 175 7.38 7.37 19.27
CA LYS A 175 7.21 8.81 19.10
C LYS A 175 8.49 9.50 18.60
N ILE A 176 9.64 9.16 19.17
CA ILE A 176 10.93 9.70 18.73
C ILE A 176 11.22 9.28 17.29
N LEU A 177 11.09 7.98 16.99
CA LEU A 177 11.28 7.45 15.65
C LEU A 177 10.35 8.09 14.63
N TYR A 178 9.08 8.30 14.99
CA TYR A 178 8.12 9.01 14.15
C TYR A 178 8.66 10.38 13.75
N TRP A 179 9.03 11.22 14.72
CA TRP A 179 9.49 12.58 14.42
C TRP A 179 10.77 12.57 13.58
N ILE A 180 11.72 11.69 13.88
CA ILE A 180 12.95 11.57 13.09
C ILE A 180 12.63 11.17 11.65
N VAL A 181 11.85 10.10 11.45
CA VAL A 181 11.53 9.56 10.11
C VAL A 181 10.74 10.58 9.29
N PHE A 182 9.70 11.18 9.86
CA PHE A 182 8.82 12.07 9.10
C PHE A 182 9.42 13.45 8.87
N LEU A 183 10.24 13.99 9.79
CA LEU A 183 10.99 15.22 9.51
C LEU A 183 12.09 14.98 8.47
N ALA A 184 12.78 13.84 8.52
CA ALA A 184 13.74 13.46 7.49
C ALA A 184 13.07 13.31 6.13
N PHE A 185 11.90 12.65 6.07
CA PHE A 185 11.10 12.56 4.85
C PHE A 185 10.69 13.94 4.33
N TYR A 186 10.22 14.85 5.21
CA TYR A 186 9.81 16.19 4.80
C TYR A 186 10.99 17.01 4.25
N ALA A 187 12.16 16.91 4.88
CA ALA A 187 13.38 17.54 4.37
C ALA A 187 13.79 16.98 3.00
N LEU A 188 13.71 15.65 2.82
CA LEU A 188 13.96 15.00 1.55
C LEU A 188 12.95 15.46 0.48
N MET A 189 11.66 15.51 0.82
CA MET A 189 10.61 16.02 -0.06
C MET A 189 10.91 17.45 -0.48
N PHE A 190 11.21 18.33 0.48
CA PHE A 190 11.49 19.73 0.21
C PHE A 190 12.67 19.91 -0.74
N SER A 191 13.75 19.15 -0.55
CA SER A 191 14.90 19.15 -1.46
C SER A 191 14.53 18.64 -2.86
N PHE A 192 13.69 17.61 -2.95
CA PHE A 192 13.28 17.01 -4.22
C PHE A 192 12.35 17.91 -5.02
N VAL A 193 11.41 18.58 -4.35
CA VAL A 193 10.41 19.43 -5.03
C VAL A 193 10.88 20.87 -5.24
N TRP A 194 12.08 21.20 -4.76
CA TRP A 194 12.67 22.54 -4.85
C TRP A 194 12.54 23.21 -6.23
N PRO A 195 12.77 22.51 -7.36
CA PRO A 195 12.63 23.13 -8.69
C PRO A 195 11.20 23.55 -9.06
N THR A 196 10.19 23.12 -8.30
CA THR A 196 8.76 23.30 -8.61
C THR A 196 8.01 24.09 -7.55
N LEU A 197 8.72 24.83 -6.70
CA LEU A 197 8.11 25.63 -5.63
C LEU A 197 7.25 26.79 -6.15
N ASP A 198 7.39 27.16 -7.43
CA ASP A 198 6.52 28.10 -8.13
C ASP A 198 5.15 27.50 -8.49
N LYS A 199 5.00 26.17 -8.42
CA LYS A 199 3.76 25.47 -8.79
C LYS A 199 2.82 25.35 -7.59
N SER A 200 1.57 25.75 -7.78
CA SER A 200 0.52 25.67 -6.76
C SER A 200 0.30 24.25 -6.23
N PHE A 201 0.41 23.23 -7.10
CA PHE A 201 0.25 21.83 -6.69
C PHE A 201 1.37 21.36 -5.76
N THR A 202 2.61 21.81 -5.98
CA THR A 202 3.74 21.52 -5.07
C THR A 202 3.56 22.19 -3.71
N ILE A 203 3.11 23.44 -3.69
CA ILE A 203 2.81 24.15 -2.43
C ILE A 203 1.71 23.41 -1.66
N LEU A 204 0.64 23.00 -2.34
CA LEU A 204 -0.45 22.22 -1.74
C LEU A 204 0.06 20.88 -1.20
N ALA A 205 0.88 20.16 -1.95
CA ALA A 205 1.46 18.88 -1.52
C ALA A 205 2.31 19.05 -0.25
N LEU A 206 3.17 20.08 -0.19
CA LEU A 206 3.97 20.39 0.99
C LEU A 206 3.10 20.69 2.23
N ILE A 207 2.06 21.52 2.07
CA ILE A 207 1.13 21.84 3.16
C ILE A 207 0.41 20.57 3.65
N LEU A 208 -0.10 19.75 2.73
CA LEU A 208 -0.83 18.52 3.08
C LEU A 208 0.07 17.53 3.83
N VAL A 209 1.30 17.33 3.38
CA VAL A 209 2.29 16.47 4.04
C VAL A 209 2.66 17.03 5.41
N ALA A 210 2.89 18.35 5.53
CA ALA A 210 3.17 18.99 6.82
C ALA A 210 2.01 18.78 7.81
N LEU A 211 0.76 19.02 7.40
CA LEU A 211 -0.42 18.79 8.22
C LEU A 211 -0.54 17.32 8.64
N LEU A 212 -0.22 16.38 7.74
CA LEU A 212 -0.25 14.95 8.03
C LEU A 212 0.77 14.55 9.10
N ILE A 213 1.97 15.14 9.07
CA ILE A 213 3.04 14.91 10.04
C ILE A 213 2.71 15.57 11.39
N LEU A 214 2.13 16.77 11.39
CA LEU A 214 1.84 17.53 12.61
C LEU A 214 0.62 17.03 13.39
N THR A 215 -0.22 16.19 12.80
CA THR A 215 -1.46 15.71 13.42
C THR A 215 -1.47 14.19 13.66
N PRO A 216 -0.48 13.59 14.35
CA PRO A 216 -0.39 12.14 14.49
C PRO A 216 -1.59 11.56 15.26
N THR A 217 -2.11 10.42 14.80
CA THR A 217 -3.13 9.63 15.52
C THR A 217 -2.55 8.43 16.24
N ASP A 218 -1.66 7.69 15.58
CA ASP A 218 -0.99 6.51 16.12
C ASP A 218 0.42 6.44 15.52
N TYR A 219 1.43 6.64 16.37
CA TYR A 219 2.83 6.69 15.95
C TYR A 219 3.33 5.36 15.41
N ARG A 220 2.94 4.25 16.05
CA ARG A 220 3.40 2.91 15.67
C ARG A 220 2.78 2.50 14.35
N LEU A 221 1.47 2.68 14.20
CA LEU A 221 0.78 2.33 12.97
C LEU A 221 1.23 3.22 11.81
N ALA A 222 1.53 4.50 12.07
CA ALA A 222 2.10 5.39 11.07
C ALA A 222 3.47 4.91 10.57
N LEU A 223 4.38 4.53 11.49
CA LEU A 223 5.69 3.98 11.14
C LEU A 223 5.58 2.66 10.36
N LEU A 224 4.70 1.75 10.78
CA LEU A 224 4.48 0.48 10.07
C LEU A 224 3.90 0.70 8.67
N THR A 225 2.95 1.63 8.54
CA THR A 225 2.33 1.97 7.24
C THR A 225 3.35 2.61 6.31
N PHE A 226 4.15 3.54 6.81
CA PHE A 226 5.23 4.17 6.05
C PHE A 226 6.28 3.15 5.60
N ALA A 227 6.71 2.26 6.50
CA ALA A 227 7.67 1.21 6.18
C ALA A 227 7.12 0.22 5.14
N ALA A 228 5.88 -0.25 5.32
CA ALA A 228 5.22 -1.16 4.39
C ALA A 228 5.04 -0.53 3.00
N GLY A 229 4.60 0.74 2.96
CA GLY A 229 4.45 1.49 1.71
C GLY A 229 5.78 1.76 1.02
N SER A 230 6.83 2.09 1.76
CA SER A 230 8.18 2.29 1.20
C SER A 230 8.80 0.99 0.71
N ALA A 231 8.58 -0.13 1.41
CA ALA A 231 9.07 -1.44 1.00
C ALA A 231 8.43 -1.90 -0.30
N LEU A 232 7.10 -1.79 -0.44
CA LEU A 232 6.42 -2.08 -1.71
C LEU A 232 6.85 -1.06 -2.79
N GLY A 233 6.90 0.21 -2.42
CA GLY A 233 7.29 1.31 -3.29
C GLY A 233 8.69 1.15 -3.89
N TYR A 234 9.66 0.61 -3.14
CA TYR A 234 10.99 0.32 -3.66
C TYR A 234 10.93 -0.60 -4.89
N PHE A 235 10.17 -1.68 -4.83
CA PHE A 235 10.07 -2.62 -5.95
C PHE A 235 9.26 -2.03 -7.11
N LEU A 236 8.21 -1.26 -6.83
CA LEU A 236 7.40 -0.59 -7.85
C LEU A 236 8.23 0.46 -8.61
N GLU A 237 8.98 1.30 -7.90
CA GLU A 237 9.86 2.31 -8.49
C GLU A 237 11.05 1.67 -9.22
N LEU A 238 11.65 0.63 -8.64
CA LEU A 238 12.73 -0.10 -9.30
C LEU A 238 12.24 -0.68 -10.63
N TRP A 239 11.04 -1.28 -10.65
CA TRP A 239 10.46 -1.78 -11.88
C TRP A 239 10.14 -0.65 -12.86
N GLY A 240 9.34 0.34 -12.45
CA GLY A 240 8.87 1.38 -13.36
C GLY A 240 9.99 2.21 -13.96
N THR A 241 11.00 2.58 -13.16
CA THR A 241 12.10 3.43 -13.64
C THR A 241 13.13 2.67 -14.46
N THR A 242 13.38 1.38 -14.18
CA THR A 242 14.29 0.57 -15.02
C THR A 242 13.68 0.12 -16.33
N ARG A 243 12.35 0.13 -16.46
CA ARG A 243 11.61 -0.17 -17.70
C ARG A 243 11.13 1.10 -18.41
N GLU A 244 11.54 2.27 -17.93
CA GLU A 244 11.14 3.58 -18.47
C GLU A 244 9.62 3.76 -18.57
N CYS A 245 8.87 3.07 -17.70
CA CYS A 245 7.43 3.28 -17.58
C CYS A 245 7.15 4.71 -17.10
N TRP A 246 7.99 5.21 -16.19
CA TRP A 246 8.08 6.61 -15.83
C TRP A 246 9.53 6.99 -15.49
N THR A 247 9.82 8.27 -15.66
CA THR A 247 11.14 8.85 -15.41
C THR A 247 10.98 10.13 -14.60
N TYR A 248 11.83 10.29 -13.59
CA TYR A 248 11.89 11.50 -12.79
C TYR A 248 12.89 12.50 -13.37
N TYR A 249 12.70 13.78 -13.06
CA TYR A 249 13.63 14.83 -13.50
C TYR A 249 15.07 14.62 -13.02
N THR A 250 15.28 13.83 -11.97
CA THR A 250 16.60 13.46 -11.43
C THR A 250 17.28 12.31 -12.17
N LEU A 251 16.56 11.60 -13.05
CA LEU A 251 17.01 10.41 -13.79
C LEU A 251 17.48 9.25 -12.89
N ALA A 252 17.17 9.28 -11.58
CA ALA A 252 17.57 8.23 -10.65
C ALA A 252 16.69 6.98 -10.76
N THR A 253 17.27 5.80 -10.53
CA THR A 253 16.58 4.50 -10.64
C THR A 253 16.89 3.58 -9.44
N PRO A 254 15.95 3.35 -8.50
CA PRO A 254 14.79 4.19 -8.19
C PRO A 254 15.23 5.46 -7.44
N PRO A 255 14.51 6.60 -7.57
CA PRO A 255 14.77 7.77 -6.75
C PRO A 255 14.40 7.50 -5.29
N VAL A 256 15.31 7.84 -4.36
CA VAL A 256 15.10 7.65 -2.92
C VAL A 256 13.84 8.35 -2.41
N PHE A 257 13.57 9.57 -2.91
CA PHE A 257 12.35 10.30 -2.57
C PHE A 257 11.10 9.54 -2.99
N ALA A 258 11.04 9.04 -4.23
CA ALA A 258 9.87 8.34 -4.78
C ALA A 258 9.54 7.08 -3.96
N VAL A 259 10.57 6.32 -3.59
CA VAL A 259 10.43 5.14 -2.72
C VAL A 259 9.74 5.50 -1.41
N PHE A 260 10.21 6.54 -0.71
CA PHE A 260 9.61 6.96 0.56
C PHE A 260 8.27 7.70 0.37
N ALA A 261 8.04 8.32 -0.78
CA ALA A 261 6.79 8.98 -1.12
C ALA A 261 5.63 7.97 -1.18
N HIS A 262 5.87 6.72 -1.62
CA HIS A 262 4.88 5.65 -1.49
C HIS A 262 4.52 5.34 -0.03
N GLY A 263 5.51 5.35 0.87
CA GLY A 263 5.28 5.24 2.32
C GLY A 263 4.38 6.36 2.85
N MET A 264 4.65 7.60 2.44
CA MET A 264 3.84 8.76 2.84
C MET A 264 2.45 8.75 2.22
N ALA A 265 2.31 8.32 0.96
CA ALA A 265 1.02 8.16 0.29
C ALA A 265 0.15 7.11 1.00
N ALA A 266 0.75 5.97 1.39
CA ALA A 266 0.04 4.95 2.18
C ALA A 266 -0.46 5.49 3.52
N LEU A 267 0.36 6.29 4.20
CA LEU A 267 -0.05 6.98 5.43
C LEU A 267 -1.23 7.93 5.17
N ALA A 268 -1.16 8.73 4.11
CA ALA A 268 -2.21 9.67 3.73
C ALA A 268 -3.52 8.95 3.44
N PHE A 269 -3.49 7.83 2.71
CA PHE A 269 -4.69 7.07 2.38
C PHE A 269 -5.34 6.45 3.62
N TRP A 270 -4.53 5.85 4.50
CA TRP A 270 -5.03 5.33 5.77
C TRP A 270 -5.67 6.43 6.63
N ARG A 271 -5.04 7.61 6.69
CA ARG A 271 -5.56 8.77 7.43
C ARG A 271 -6.88 9.29 6.84
N THR A 272 -6.97 9.39 5.52
CA THR A 272 -8.22 9.76 4.83
C THR A 272 -9.34 8.77 5.14
N MET A 273 -9.04 7.46 5.16
CA MET A 273 -10.02 6.44 5.52
C MET A 273 -10.53 6.60 6.96
N LEU A 274 -9.64 6.90 7.93
CA LEU A 274 -10.06 7.17 9.31
C LEU A 274 -10.97 8.40 9.43
N LEU A 275 -10.65 9.47 8.69
CA LEU A 275 -11.46 10.68 8.65
C LEU A 275 -12.85 10.42 8.07
N LEU A 276 -12.94 9.74 6.92
CA LEU A 276 -14.22 9.38 6.30
C LEU A 276 -15.07 8.52 7.23
N GLN A 277 -14.48 7.53 7.90
CA GLN A 277 -15.19 6.71 8.88
C GLN A 277 -15.66 7.53 10.09
N GLY A 278 -14.84 8.46 10.57
CA GLY A 278 -15.20 9.38 11.65
C GLY A 278 -16.39 10.26 11.28
N MET A 279 -16.38 10.85 10.09
CA MET A 279 -17.45 11.69 9.56
C MET A 279 -18.76 10.90 9.41
N ILE A 280 -18.71 9.69 8.84
CA ILE A 280 -19.89 8.84 8.68
C ILE A 280 -20.50 8.48 10.04
N ARG A 281 -19.67 8.06 11.00
CA ARG A 281 -20.14 7.73 12.37
C ARG A 281 -20.77 8.93 13.07
N TRP A 282 -20.16 10.11 12.91
CA TRP A 282 -20.70 11.35 13.45
C TRP A 282 -22.06 11.72 12.83
N GLY A 283 -22.19 11.58 11.51
CA GLY A 283 -23.45 11.80 10.79
C GLY A 283 -24.57 10.88 11.27
N ILE A 284 -24.30 9.58 11.39
CA ILE A 284 -25.27 8.58 11.87
C ILE A 284 -25.73 8.91 13.29
N ARG A 285 -24.78 9.14 14.22
CA ARG A 285 -25.09 9.49 15.61
C ARG A 285 -25.99 10.73 15.71
N ASN A 286 -25.74 11.74 14.87
CA ASN A 286 -26.54 12.97 14.88
C ASN A 286 -27.93 12.78 14.25
N SER A 287 -28.10 11.84 13.32
CA SER A 287 -29.42 11.50 12.78
C SER A 287 -30.29 10.75 13.77
N GLU A 288 -29.71 9.88 14.60
CA GLU A 288 -30.42 9.14 15.65
C GLU A 288 -30.91 10.06 16.78
N ILE A 289 -30.11 11.07 17.17
CA ILE A 289 -30.47 12.05 18.20
C ILE A 289 -31.60 13.00 17.73
N ARG A 290 -31.82 13.13 16.42
CA ARG A 290 -32.83 14.03 15.84
C ARG A 290 -34.16 13.33 15.50
N GLN A 291 -34.31 12.04 15.75
CA GLN A 291 -35.62 11.39 15.68
C GLN A 291 -36.36 11.58 17.01
N PRO A 292 -37.55 12.22 17.02
CA PRO A 292 -38.34 12.44 18.23
C PRO A 292 -38.90 11.13 18.82
#